data_AF-A0A897MMV2-F1
#
_entry.id   AF-A0A897MMV2-F1
#
_cell.length_a   1.000
_cell.length_b   1.000
_cell.length_c   1.000
_cell.angle_alpha   90.00
_cell.angle_beta   90.00
_cell.angle_gamma   90.00
#
_symmetry.space_group_name_H-M   'P 1'
#
loop_
_entity.id
_entity.type
_entity.pdbx_description
1 polymer ?
#
loop_
_entity_poly.entity_id
_entity_poly.type
_entity_poly.pdbx_seq_one_letter_code
_entity_poly.pdbx_strand_id
1 'polypeptide(L)'
;MWPWGHLAVGYLLYTLYTRTRYGHRPLAVATIFLVVGTQFPDLIDKPLSWTFGILPTGRTLAHSFLFAVPVSLAVYETCRRHHRLQAEWGIAFAIGNLSHVIVDAVPAFLWGDPAEARFLLWPLLSVPGYEEGETPSVIDAFLTLDLSNYLLFEFGLFGITIIVWWFDGRPGLSYSRSKLRSFVSGTSASSS
;
A
#
# COMPACT_ATOMS: atom_id res chain seq x y z
N MET A 1 10.49 2.52 2.44
CA MET A 1 10.83 1.17 2.92
C MET A 1 10.85 0.27 1.71
N TRP A 2 11.18 -1.01 1.88
CA TRP A 2 10.98 -1.98 0.83
C TRP A 2 9.52 -2.46 0.80
N PRO A 3 9.06 -3.08 -0.33
CA PRO A 3 7.68 -3.55 -0.48
C PRO A 3 7.16 -4.40 0.69
N TRP A 4 8.01 -5.27 1.24
CA TRP A 4 7.65 -6.12 2.40
C TRP A 4 7.47 -5.33 3.69
N GLY A 5 8.23 -4.26 3.88
CA GLY A 5 8.08 -3.37 5.04
C GLY A 5 6.74 -2.66 5.03
N HIS A 6 6.35 -2.09 3.88
CA HIS A 6 5.05 -1.44 3.71
C HIS A 6 3.89 -2.42 3.90
N LEU A 7 4.01 -3.62 3.32
CA LEU A 7 3.06 -4.70 3.54
C LEU A 7 2.95 -5.08 5.02
N ALA A 8 4.09 -5.16 5.72
CA ALA A 8 4.14 -5.52 7.12
C ALA A 8 3.37 -4.51 8.00
N VAL A 9 3.67 -3.21 7.86
CA VAL A 9 2.98 -2.16 8.62
C VAL A 9 1.49 -2.13 8.28
N GLY A 10 1.14 -2.13 6.99
CA GLY A 10 -0.25 -2.08 6.56
C GLY A 10 -1.06 -3.26 7.08
N TYR A 11 -0.50 -4.48 7.03
CA TYR A 11 -1.15 -5.68 7.55
C TYR A 11 -1.38 -5.64 9.05
N LEU A 12 -0.38 -5.21 9.83
CA LEU A 12 -0.52 -5.13 11.29
C LEU A 12 -1.54 -4.07 11.70
N LEU A 13 -1.53 -2.90 11.06
CA LEU A 13 -2.51 -1.84 11.29
C LEU A 13 -3.93 -2.29 10.93
N TYR A 14 -4.10 -2.95 9.78
CA TYR A 14 -5.41 -3.44 9.36
C TYR A 14 -5.92 -4.59 10.24
N THR A 15 -5.02 -5.47 10.70
CA THR A 15 -5.35 -6.53 11.66
C THR A 15 -5.81 -5.95 12.98
N LEU A 16 -5.10 -4.94 13.51
CA LEU A 16 -5.52 -4.23 14.70
C LEU A 16 -6.89 -3.59 14.50
N TYR A 17 -7.06 -2.85 13.40
CA TYR A 17 -8.30 -2.17 13.05
C TYR A 17 -9.49 -3.13 12.98
N THR A 18 -9.38 -4.24 12.24
CA THR A 18 -10.47 -5.21 12.08
C THR A 18 -10.85 -5.88 13.39
N ARG A 19 -9.86 -6.23 14.22
CA ARG A 19 -10.10 -6.81 15.55
C ARG A 19 -10.78 -5.82 16.49
N THR A 20 -10.33 -4.56 16.53
CA THR A 20 -10.91 -3.55 17.42
C THR A 20 -12.27 -3.05 16.95
N ARG A 21 -12.48 -2.93 15.63
CA ARG A 21 -13.69 -2.31 15.07
C ARG A 21 -14.80 -3.30 14.75
N TYR A 22 -14.45 -4.51 14.32
CA TYR A 22 -15.40 -5.52 13.84
C TYR A 22 -15.37 -6.83 14.64
N GLY A 23 -14.37 -7.03 15.50
CA GLY A 23 -14.27 -8.24 16.33
C GLY A 23 -13.92 -9.52 15.56
N HIS A 24 -13.46 -9.39 14.31
CA HIS A 24 -13.03 -10.52 13.48
C HIS A 24 -11.61 -10.30 12.92
N ARG A 25 -11.06 -11.37 12.34
CA ARG A 25 -9.77 -11.38 11.64
C ARG A 25 -9.90 -10.75 10.25
N PRO A 26 -8.80 -10.27 9.63
CA PRO A 26 -8.82 -9.74 8.26
C PRO A 26 -9.51 -10.70 7.27
N LEU A 27 -10.44 -10.19 6.46
CA LEU A 27 -11.14 -10.97 5.45
C LEU A 27 -10.29 -11.13 4.18
N ALA A 28 -10.55 -12.19 3.42
CA ALA A 28 -9.71 -12.55 2.27
C ALA A 28 -9.68 -11.48 1.16
N VAL A 29 -10.82 -10.96 0.70
CA VAL A 29 -10.84 -9.91 -0.35
C VAL A 29 -10.27 -8.61 0.18
N ALA A 30 -10.64 -8.22 1.40
CA ALA A 30 -10.15 -6.99 1.99
C ALA A 30 -8.62 -7.01 2.14
N THR A 31 -8.04 -8.18 2.45
CA THR A 31 -6.58 -8.37 2.47
C THR A 31 -5.95 -8.18 1.08
N ILE A 32 -6.61 -8.56 -0.01
CA ILE A 32 -6.13 -8.27 -1.37
C ILE A 32 -6.13 -6.76 -1.63
N PHE A 33 -7.21 -6.05 -1.26
CA PHE A 33 -7.27 -4.59 -1.38
C PHE A 33 -6.21 -3.89 -0.53
N LEU A 34 -5.93 -4.41 0.67
CA LEU A 34 -4.85 -3.93 1.51
C LEU A 34 -3.49 -4.09 0.83
N VAL A 35 -3.18 -5.28 0.31
CA VAL A 35 -1.92 -5.54 -0.41
C VAL A 35 -1.79 -4.53 -1.56
N VAL A 36 -2.82 -4.37 -2.38
CA VAL A 36 -2.82 -3.37 -3.46
C VAL A 36 -2.55 -1.97 -2.90
N GLY A 37 -3.24 -1.56 -1.84
CA GLY A 37 -3.03 -0.26 -1.20
C GLY A 37 -1.59 -0.06 -0.70
N THR A 38 -0.99 -1.07 -0.08
CA THR A 38 0.40 -1.00 0.42
C THR A 38 1.45 -0.91 -0.68
N GLN A 39 1.12 -1.24 -1.93
CA GLN A 39 2.06 -1.16 -3.05
C GLN A 39 1.70 -0.03 -4.02
N PHE A 40 0.50 0.54 -3.91
CA PHE A 40 -0.05 1.48 -4.88
C PHE A 40 0.84 2.72 -5.11
N PRO A 41 1.37 3.42 -4.09
CA PRO A 41 2.22 4.59 -4.32
C PRO A 41 3.46 4.29 -5.16
N ASP A 42 4.16 3.22 -4.81
CA ASP A 42 5.36 2.76 -5.51
C ASP A 42 5.09 2.30 -6.94
N LEU A 43 3.96 1.62 -7.17
CA LEU A 43 3.56 1.16 -8.51
C LEU A 43 3.21 2.30 -9.46
N ILE A 44 2.92 3.49 -8.94
CA ILE A 44 2.68 4.70 -9.74
C ILE A 44 3.98 5.50 -9.88
N ASP A 45 4.60 5.89 -8.77
CA ASP A 45 5.67 6.88 -8.81
C ASP A 45 6.98 6.32 -9.38
N LYS A 46 7.33 5.07 -9.03
CA LYS A 46 8.59 4.48 -9.49
C LYS A 46 8.62 4.31 -11.01
N PRO A 47 7.63 3.69 -11.68
CA PRO A 47 7.66 3.61 -13.14
C PRO A 47 7.64 4.98 -13.82
N LEU A 48 6.78 5.89 -13.34
CA LEU A 48 6.65 7.24 -13.93
C LEU A 48 7.92 8.08 -13.75
N SER A 49 8.68 7.88 -12.68
CA SER A 49 9.96 8.55 -12.48
C SER A 49 11.12 7.79 -13.14
N TRP A 50 11.32 6.53 -12.80
CA TRP A 50 12.51 5.75 -13.13
C TRP A 50 12.57 5.30 -14.60
N THR A 51 11.42 5.06 -15.22
CA THR A 51 11.35 4.55 -16.61
C THR A 51 10.94 5.63 -17.59
N PHE A 52 9.94 6.45 -17.21
CA PHE A 52 9.36 7.43 -18.13
C PHE A 52 9.87 8.86 -17.94
N GLY A 53 10.56 9.16 -16.83
CA GLY A 53 11.07 10.51 -16.53
C GLY A 53 9.98 11.59 -16.41
N ILE A 54 8.73 11.19 -16.16
CA ILE A 54 7.57 12.09 -16.05
C ILE A 54 7.55 12.77 -14.68
N LEU A 55 7.91 12.02 -13.62
CA LEU A 55 7.91 12.51 -12.24
C LEU A 55 9.34 12.79 -11.77
N PRO A 56 9.55 13.85 -10.95
CA PRO A 56 10.90 14.28 -10.58
C PRO A 56 11.66 13.22 -9.77
N THR A 57 10.96 12.46 -8.92
CA THR A 57 11.54 11.33 -8.16
C THR A 57 10.52 10.19 -8.00
N GLY A 58 10.99 9.03 -7.53
CA GLY A 58 10.17 7.87 -7.21
C GLY A 58 9.24 8.03 -5.99
N ARG A 59 9.23 9.22 -5.35
CA ARG A 59 8.30 9.60 -4.27
C ARG A 59 7.78 11.01 -4.49
N THR A 60 6.68 11.13 -5.21
CA THR A 60 6.12 12.43 -5.61
C THR A 60 4.59 12.39 -5.66
N LEU A 61 3.99 12.04 -6.80
CA LEU A 61 2.56 12.15 -7.04
C LEU A 61 1.75 11.27 -6.08
N ALA A 62 1.93 9.94 -6.14
CA ALA A 62 1.16 9.01 -5.35
C ALA A 62 1.59 8.94 -3.89
N HIS A 63 2.78 9.47 -3.57
CA HIS A 63 3.24 9.69 -2.20
C HIS A 63 2.79 11.02 -1.58
N SER A 64 2.12 11.90 -2.34
CA SER A 64 1.54 13.13 -1.81
C SER A 64 0.19 12.88 -1.16
N PHE A 65 -0.07 13.47 0.02
CA PHE A 65 -1.40 13.42 0.62
C PHE A 65 -2.48 14.09 -0.23
N LEU A 66 -2.09 15.05 -1.08
CA LEU A 66 -3.00 15.71 -2.03
C LEU A 66 -3.53 14.74 -3.10
N PHE A 67 -2.87 13.59 -3.30
CA PHE A 67 -3.32 12.53 -4.20
C PHE A 67 -3.77 11.28 -3.44
N ALA A 68 -2.97 10.82 -2.47
CA ALA A 68 -3.22 9.60 -1.72
C ALA A 68 -4.55 9.65 -0.95
N VAL A 69 -4.90 10.79 -0.33
CA VAL A 69 -6.17 10.93 0.40
C VAL A 69 -7.37 10.90 -0.56
N PRO A 70 -7.44 11.71 -1.64
CA PRO A 70 -8.53 11.62 -2.60
C PRO A 70 -8.68 10.24 -3.22
N VAL A 71 -7.58 9.55 -3.59
CA VAL A 71 -7.65 8.19 -4.14
C VAL A 71 -8.19 7.20 -3.11
N SER A 72 -7.71 7.25 -1.86
CA SER A 72 -8.25 6.40 -0.80
C SER A 72 -9.74 6.64 -0.56
N LEU A 73 -10.20 7.89 -0.59
CA LEU A 73 -11.62 8.24 -0.48
C LEU A 73 -12.42 7.75 -1.69
N ALA A 74 -11.90 7.87 -2.91
CA ALA A 74 -12.55 7.41 -4.12
C ALA A 74 -12.72 5.89 -4.13
N VAL A 75 -11.69 5.14 -3.73
CA VAL A 75 -11.76 3.68 -3.61
C VAL A 75 -12.74 3.28 -2.51
N TYR A 76 -12.71 3.94 -1.35
CA TYR A 76 -13.68 3.74 -0.28
C TYR A 76 -15.11 3.96 -0.76
N GLU A 77 -15.38 5.09 -1.41
CA GLU A 77 -16.72 5.45 -1.85
C GLU A 77 -17.24 4.52 -2.95
N THR A 78 -16.35 4.10 -3.86
CA THR A 78 -16.67 3.09 -4.89
C THR A 78 -17.05 1.77 -4.23
N CYS A 79 -16.26 1.30 -3.26
CA CYS A 79 -16.54 0.07 -2.53
C CYS A 79 -17.83 0.15 -1.69
N ARG A 80 -18.16 1.34 -1.18
CA ARG A 80 -19.35 1.58 -0.37
C ARG A 80 -20.62 1.64 -1.20
N ARG A 81 -20.58 2.23 -2.40
CA ARG A 81 -21.75 2.45 -3.26
C ARG A 81 -22.08 1.28 -4.19
N HIS A 82 -21.08 0.49 -4.58
CA HIS A 82 -21.28 -0.58 -5.54
C HIS A 82 -21.88 -1.82 -4.86
N HIS A 83 -23.01 -2.33 -5.36
CA HIS A 83 -23.79 -3.43 -4.76
C HIS A 83 -23.02 -4.75 -4.59
N ARG A 84 -21.95 -4.95 -5.38
CA ARG A 84 -21.08 -6.14 -5.29
C ARG A 84 -19.84 -5.96 -4.43
N LEU A 85 -19.54 -4.75 -3.97
CA LEU A 85 -18.36 -4.45 -3.18
C LEU A 85 -18.75 -4.24 -1.72
N GLN A 86 -17.75 -4.26 -0.83
CA GLN A 86 -17.95 -4.01 0.60
C GLN A 86 -17.11 -2.80 1.02
N ALA A 87 -17.69 -1.90 1.82
CA ALA A 87 -16.99 -0.71 2.31
C ALA A 87 -15.66 -1.05 3.01
N GLU A 88 -15.60 -2.19 3.70
CA GLU A 88 -14.39 -2.70 4.34
C GLU A 88 -13.20 -2.86 3.36
N TRP A 89 -13.45 -3.23 2.11
CA TRP A 89 -12.39 -3.41 1.10
C TRP A 89 -11.71 -2.08 0.79
N GLY A 90 -12.50 -1.01 0.68
CA GLY A 90 -11.97 0.33 0.50
C GLY A 90 -11.24 0.86 1.73
N ILE A 91 -11.70 0.50 2.94
CA ILE A 91 -10.98 0.80 4.19
C ILE A 91 -9.63 0.09 4.22
N ALA A 92 -9.58 -1.18 3.82
CA ALA A 92 -8.35 -1.95 3.75
C ALA A 92 -7.35 -1.32 2.77
N PHE A 93 -7.80 -0.93 1.58
CA PHE A 93 -6.99 -0.16 0.63
C PHE A 93 -6.49 1.16 1.24
N ALA A 94 -7.37 1.94 1.88
CA ALA A 94 -7.02 3.22 2.48
C ALA A 94 -5.97 3.09 3.60
N ILE A 95 -6.11 2.09 4.48
CA ILE A 95 -5.11 1.80 5.52
C ILE A 95 -3.76 1.45 4.86
N GLY A 96 -3.75 0.61 3.84
CA GLY A 96 -2.52 0.26 3.11
C GLY A 96 -1.86 1.47 2.46
N ASN A 97 -2.63 2.25 1.70
CA ASN A 97 -2.15 3.39 0.94
C ASN A 97 -1.62 4.51 1.85
N LEU A 98 -2.41 4.90 2.87
CA LEU A 98 -2.02 6.00 3.75
C LEU A 98 -0.88 5.60 4.70
N SER A 99 -0.85 4.36 5.20
CA SER A 99 0.28 3.90 6.01
C SER A 99 1.57 3.83 5.21
N HIS A 100 1.52 3.46 3.93
CA HIS A 100 2.69 3.51 3.05
C HIS A 100 3.28 4.92 3.01
N VAL A 101 2.46 5.92 2.68
CA VAL A 101 2.87 7.32 2.57
C VAL A 101 3.43 7.87 3.89
N ILE A 102 2.73 7.61 4.99
CA ILE A 102 3.15 8.08 6.32
C ILE A 102 4.50 7.49 6.71
N VAL A 103 4.66 6.18 6.54
CA VAL A 103 5.86 5.47 6.99
C VAL A 103 7.08 5.85 6.16
N ASP A 104 6.91 6.19 4.88
CA ASP A 104 8.01 6.69 4.07
C ASP A 104 8.54 8.06 4.49
N ALA A 105 7.75 8.84 5.22
CA ALA A 105 8.19 10.11 5.79
C ALA A 105 8.82 9.96 7.18
N VAL A 106 8.62 8.83 7.87
CA VAL A 106 9.13 8.61 9.24
C VAL A 106 10.66 8.81 9.34
N PRO A 107 11.50 8.29 8.42
CA PRO A 107 12.94 8.51 8.48
C PRO A 107 13.33 9.99 8.51
N ALA A 108 12.69 10.82 7.68
CA ALA A 108 12.96 12.25 7.57
C ALA A 108 12.73 12.99 8.90
N PHE A 109 11.76 12.55 9.70
CA PHE A 109 11.44 13.20 10.99
C PHE A 109 12.20 12.62 12.18
N LEU A 110 12.60 11.36 12.13
CA LEU A 110 13.25 10.71 13.28
C LEU A 110 14.78 10.81 13.26
N TRP A 111 15.40 10.76 12.07
CA TRP A 111 16.85 10.76 11.95
C TRP A 111 17.39 11.46 10.68
N GLY A 112 16.52 12.08 9.89
CA GLY A 112 16.87 12.78 8.64
C GLY A 112 16.55 14.29 8.68
N ASP A 113 16.48 14.90 7.50
CA ASP A 113 16.04 16.28 7.31
C ASP A 113 14.53 16.31 7.01
N PRO A 114 13.70 17.06 7.76
CA PRO A 114 12.29 17.26 7.44
C PRO A 114 12.00 17.74 6.00
N ALA A 115 12.97 18.37 5.32
CA ALA A 115 12.87 18.72 3.91
C ALA A 115 12.70 17.49 3.00
N GLU A 116 13.17 16.31 3.41
CA GLU A 116 12.98 15.06 2.67
C GLU A 116 11.50 14.61 2.67
N ALA A 117 10.68 15.09 3.61
CA ALA A 117 9.25 14.82 3.67
C ALA A 117 8.39 15.77 2.81
N ARG A 118 9.01 16.67 2.02
CA ARG A 118 8.29 17.62 1.15
C ARG A 118 7.37 16.94 0.13
N PHE A 119 7.66 15.69 -0.26
CA PHE A 119 6.80 14.92 -1.16
C PHE A 119 5.37 14.77 -0.64
N LEU A 120 5.15 14.79 0.69
CA LEU A 120 3.83 14.68 1.31
C LEU A 120 2.85 15.77 0.84
N LEU A 121 3.37 16.92 0.41
CA LEU A 121 2.57 18.06 -0.03
C LEU A 121 2.85 18.45 -1.49
N TRP A 122 3.52 17.60 -2.27
CA TRP A 122 3.73 17.84 -3.69
C TRP A 122 2.37 17.95 -4.42
N PRO A 123 2.17 18.92 -5.34
CA PRO A 123 3.15 19.86 -5.92
C PRO A 123 3.27 21.21 -5.20
N LEU A 124 2.65 21.40 -4.04
CA LEU A 124 2.75 22.67 -3.29
C LEU A 124 4.17 22.89 -2.76
N LEU A 125 4.88 21.81 -2.41
CA LEU A 125 6.30 21.84 -2.05
C LEU A 125 7.12 21.15 -3.15
N SER A 126 8.18 21.82 -3.59
CA SER A 126 9.12 21.29 -4.58
C SER A 126 9.95 20.16 -3.97
N VAL A 127 10.08 19.07 -4.72
CA VAL A 127 11.00 17.97 -4.45
C VAL A 127 12.13 18.06 -5.48
N PRO A 128 13.41 18.12 -5.08
CA PRO A 128 14.53 18.06 -6.02
C PRO A 128 14.44 16.78 -6.86
N GLY A 129 14.55 16.91 -8.18
CA GLY A 129 14.56 15.76 -9.08
C GLY A 129 15.90 15.01 -9.02
N TYR A 130 15.96 13.83 -9.63
CA TYR A 130 17.24 13.16 -9.88
C TYR A 130 18.08 13.99 -10.86
N GLU A 131 19.39 14.07 -10.61
CA GLU A 131 20.35 14.61 -11.58
C GLU A 131 20.50 13.67 -12.78
N GLU A 132 21.01 14.19 -13.91
CA GLU A 132 21.23 13.38 -15.11
C GLU A 132 22.14 12.18 -14.82
N GLY A 133 21.62 10.97 -15.07
CA GLY A 133 22.36 9.72 -14.84
C GLY A 133 22.23 9.14 -13.42
N GLU A 134 21.53 9.81 -12.51
CA GLU A 134 21.32 9.34 -11.12
C GLU A 134 19.95 8.68 -10.89
N THR A 135 19.11 8.61 -11.93
CA THR A 135 17.80 7.97 -11.85
C THR A 135 17.94 6.49 -11.50
N PRO A 136 17.40 6.03 -10.35
CA PRO A 136 17.50 4.63 -9.97
C PRO A 136 16.74 3.73 -10.93
N SER A 137 17.24 2.51 -11.13
CA SER A 137 16.44 1.42 -11.71
C SER A 137 16.05 0.42 -10.63
N VAL A 138 14.99 -0.37 -10.87
CA VAL A 138 14.59 -1.45 -9.97
C VAL A 138 15.75 -2.43 -9.76
N ILE A 139 16.46 -2.75 -10.84
CA ILE A 139 17.59 -3.68 -10.80
C ILE A 139 18.71 -3.10 -9.93
N ASP A 140 19.08 -1.84 -10.15
CA ASP A 140 20.15 -1.19 -9.38
C ASP A 140 19.78 -1.07 -7.91
N ALA A 141 18.54 -0.70 -7.60
CA ALA A 141 18.05 -0.66 -6.22
C ALA A 141 18.20 -2.01 -5.51
N PHE A 142 17.91 -3.12 -6.20
CA PHE A 142 18.10 -4.47 -5.66
C PHE A 142 19.58 -4.88 -5.56
N LEU A 143 20.41 -4.56 -6.55
CA LEU A 143 21.82 -4.92 -6.55
C LEU A 143 22.65 -4.13 -5.53
N THR A 144 22.19 -2.93 -5.16
CA THR A 144 22.82 -2.04 -4.18
C THR A 144 22.16 -2.11 -2.81
N LEU A 145 21.27 -3.09 -2.59
CA LEU A 145 20.58 -3.29 -1.33
C LEU A 145 21.59 -3.55 -0.20
N ASP A 146 21.65 -2.62 0.74
CA ASP A 146 22.51 -2.68 1.92
C ASP A 146 21.77 -3.23 3.14
N LEU A 147 22.45 -4.05 3.96
CA LEU A 147 21.93 -4.63 5.20
C LEU A 147 21.97 -3.62 6.36
N SER A 148 21.35 -2.47 6.13
CA SER A 148 21.18 -1.43 7.14
C SER A 148 20.34 -1.93 8.33
N ASN A 149 20.53 -1.31 9.50
CA ASN A 149 19.67 -1.55 10.67
C ASN A 149 18.19 -1.34 10.36
N TYR A 150 17.89 -0.39 9.47
CA TYR A 150 16.53 -0.13 9.02
C TYR A 150 15.96 -1.33 8.25
N LEU A 151 16.72 -1.88 7.30
CA LEU A 151 16.29 -3.06 6.55
C LEU A 151 16.14 -4.30 7.46
N LEU A 152 17.04 -4.50 8.42
CA LEU A 152 16.91 -5.58 9.41
C LEU A 152 15.63 -5.43 10.24
N PHE A 153 15.29 -4.19 10.63
CA PHE A 153 14.02 -3.88 11.28
C PHE A 153 12.83 -4.22 10.37
N GLU A 154 12.88 -3.88 9.08
CA GLU A 154 11.83 -4.25 8.12
C GLU A 154 11.64 -5.77 8.03
N PHE A 155 12.72 -6.55 7.99
CA PHE A 155 12.64 -8.01 7.99
C PHE A 155 12.07 -8.57 9.30
N GLY A 156 12.46 -8.01 10.45
CA GLY A 156 11.89 -8.36 11.75
C GLY A 156 10.38 -8.11 11.80
N LEU A 157 9.95 -6.93 11.33
CA LEU A 157 8.54 -6.57 11.25
C LEU A 157 7.77 -7.47 10.30
N PHE A 158 8.35 -7.78 9.13
CA PHE A 158 7.76 -8.70 8.16
C PHE A 158 7.65 -10.12 8.72
N GLY A 159 8.64 -10.59 9.48
CA GLY A 159 8.58 -11.87 10.19
C GLY A 159 7.43 -11.92 11.21
N ILE A 160 7.24 -10.86 11.99
CA ILE A 160 6.08 -10.73 12.89
C ILE A 160 4.78 -10.77 12.10
N THR A 161 4.71 -10.05 10.99
CA THR A 161 3.54 -10.05 10.10
C THR A 161 3.22 -11.44 9.58
N ILE A 162 4.21 -12.24 9.17
CA ILE A 162 4.00 -13.62 8.72
C ILE A 162 3.38 -14.45 9.85
N ILE A 163 3.87 -14.31 11.08
CA ILE A 163 3.33 -15.01 12.26
C ILE A 163 1.87 -14.62 12.50
N VAL A 164 1.56 -13.31 12.52
CA VAL A 164 0.20 -12.81 12.73
C VAL A 164 -0.74 -13.28 11.62
N TRP A 165 -0.31 -13.16 10.36
CA TRP A 165 -1.07 -13.61 9.19
C TRP A 165 -1.35 -15.11 9.21
N TRP A 166 -0.37 -15.91 9.67
CA TRP A 166 -0.56 -17.34 9.88
C TRP A 166 -1.64 -17.61 10.92
N PHE A 167 -1.58 -16.95 12.07
CA PHE A 167 -2.61 -17.06 13.11
C PHE A 167 -3.96 -16.57 12.62
N ASP A 168 -4.02 -15.57 11.75
CA ASP A 168 -5.25 -15.07 11.16
C ASP A 168 -5.90 -16.00 10.13
N GLY A 169 -5.30 -17.17 9.88
CA GLY A 169 -5.83 -18.18 8.98
C GLY A 169 -5.46 -17.95 7.53
N ARG A 170 -4.40 -17.17 7.27
CA ARG A 170 -3.85 -16.89 5.94
C ARG A 170 -4.87 -16.23 4.98
N PRO A 171 -5.51 -15.12 5.41
CA PRO A 171 -6.47 -14.42 4.56
C PRO A 171 -5.82 -13.97 3.25
N GLY A 172 -6.58 -14.05 2.17
CA GLY A 172 -6.13 -13.82 0.79
C GLY A 172 -5.83 -15.10 0.01
N LEU A 173 -5.46 -16.20 0.68
CA LEU A 173 -5.22 -17.51 0.04
C LEU A 173 -6.45 -18.42 0.00
N SER A 174 -7.46 -18.15 0.83
CA SER A 174 -8.62 -19.03 1.02
C SER A 174 -9.71 -18.94 -0.05
N TYR A 175 -9.41 -18.35 -1.22
CA TYR A 175 -10.34 -18.30 -2.34
C TYR A 175 -10.32 -19.59 -3.16
N SER A 176 -11.36 -20.42 -3.01
CA SER A 176 -11.62 -21.52 -3.93
C SER A 176 -12.09 -20.98 -5.29
N ARG A 177 -11.60 -21.60 -6.39
CA ARG A 177 -11.99 -21.28 -7.78
C ARG A 177 -13.52 -21.26 -8.00
N SER A 178 -14.29 -22.01 -7.21
CA SER A 178 -15.76 -22.05 -7.32
C SER A 178 -16.45 -20.78 -6.80
N LYS A 179 -15.94 -20.16 -5.72
CA LYS A 179 -16.50 -18.92 -5.16
C LYS A 179 -16.18 -17.68 -5.99
N LEU A 180 -15.04 -17.70 -6.70
CA LEU A 180 -14.68 -16.64 -7.64
C LEU A 180 -15.63 -16.60 -8.84
N ARG A 181 -16.01 -17.78 -9.36
CA ARG A 181 -17.00 -17.88 -10.45
C ARG A 181 -18.36 -17.35 -10.03
N SER A 182 -18.88 -17.72 -8.86
CA SER A 182 -20.19 -17.21 -8.40
C SER A 182 -20.20 -15.70 -8.14
N PHE A 183 -19.05 -15.12 -7.74
CA PHE A 183 -18.88 -13.68 -7.58
C PHE A 183 -18.90 -12.93 -8.93
N VAL A 184 -18.29 -13.53 -9.97
CA VAL A 184 -18.23 -12.96 -11.33
C VAL A 184 -19.52 -13.24 -12.13
N SER A 185 -20.17 -14.38 -11.92
CA SER A 185 -21.34 -14.83 -12.68
C SER A 185 -22.69 -14.44 -12.06
N GLY A 186 -22.72 -13.63 -11.00
CA GLY A 186 -23.94 -13.15 -10.34
C GLY A 186 -24.74 -12.11 -11.14
N THR A 187 -24.91 -12.32 -12.45
CA THR A 187 -25.87 -11.61 -13.30
C THR A 187 -26.83 -12.66 -13.88
N SER A 188 -28.14 -12.35 -13.78
CA SER A 188 -29.31 -13.09 -14.25
C SER A 188 -29.63 -14.44 -13.58
N ALA A 189 -30.33 -14.35 -12.46
CA ALA A 189 -31.52 -15.18 -12.23
C ALA A 189 -32.49 -14.42 -11.30
N SER A 190 -33.16 -13.41 -11.84
CA SER A 190 -34.47 -13.01 -11.33
C SER A 190 -35.50 -13.95 -11.95
N SER A 191 -36.09 -14.79 -11.12
CA SER A 191 -37.21 -15.68 -11.42
C SER A 191 -38.47 -14.91 -11.83
N SER A 192 -39.10 -15.31 -12.93
CA SER A 192 -40.56 -15.51 -13.13
C SER A 192 -40.78 -16.09 -14.52
#